data_AF-A0A5M7PV78-F1
#
_entry.id   AF-A0A5M7PV78-F1
#
_cell.length_a   1.000
_cell.length_b   1.000
_cell.length_c   1.000
_cell.angle_alpha   90.00
_cell.angle_beta   90.00
_cell.angle_gamma   90.00
#
_symmetry.space_group_name_H-M   'P 1'
#
loop_
_entity.id
_entity.type
_entity.pdbx_description
1 polymer ?
#
loop_
_entity_poly.entity_id
_entity_poly.type
_entity_poly.pdbx_seq_one_letter_code
_entity_poly.pdbx_strand_id
1 'polypeptide(L)' 'MANKLTEKQKVTLWQQRRSASYQASCRLEGFTPNEISVKSDDAETRLASLRRQYGL' A
#
# COMPACT_ATOMS: atom_id res chain seq x y z
N MET A 1 27.38 -9.22 6.39
CA MET A 1 26.78 -9.04 5.04
C MET A 1 25.47 -9.81 4.83
N ALA A 2 25.32 -11.04 5.36
CA ALA A 2 24.06 -11.81 5.22
C ALA A 2 22.83 -11.12 5.83
N ASN A 3 22.97 -10.50 7.01
CA ASN A 3 21.87 -9.82 7.71
C ASN A 3 21.28 -8.63 6.92
N LYS A 4 22.12 -7.90 6.18
CA LYS A 4 21.67 -6.76 5.36
C LYS A 4 20.84 -7.22 4.14
N LEU A 5 21.17 -8.38 3.57
CA LEU A 5 20.43 -8.95 2.45
C LEU A 5 19.06 -9.47 2.92
N THR A 6 19.00 -10.14 4.07
CA THR A 6 17.75 -10.65 4.62
C THR A 6 16.78 -9.53 5.00
N GLU A 7 17.26 -8.42 5.55
CA GLU A 7 16.41 -7.26 5.82
C GLU A 7 15.86 -6.64 4.53
N LYS A 8 16.69 -6.51 3.48
CA LYS A 8 16.21 -6.03 2.18
C LYS A 8 15.15 -6.96 1.59
N GLN A 9 15.35 -8.28 1.68
CA GLN A 9 14.38 -9.28 1.22
C GLN A 9 13.05 -9.20 1.98
N LYS A 10 13.07 -9.00 3.30
CA LYS A 10 11.85 -8.79 4.10
C LYS A 10 11.09 -7.55 3.67
N VAL A 11 11.79 -6.44 3.48
CA VAL A 11 11.19 -5.17 3.01
C VAL A 11 10.55 -5.34 1.64
N THR A 12 11.26 -5.98 0.70
CA THR A 12 10.72 -6.26 -0.64
C THR A 12 9.48 -7.15 -0.58
N LEU A 13 9.51 -8.22 0.21
CA LEU A 13 8.36 -9.13 0.38
C LEU A 13 7.15 -8.39 0.96
N TRP A 14 7.36 -7.53 1.96
CA TRP A 14 6.30 -6.71 2.53
C TRP A 14 5.71 -5.73 1.51
N GLN A 15 6.56 -5.03 0.75
CA GLN A 15 6.11 -4.11 -0.31
C GLN A 15 5.24 -4.80 -1.37
N GLN A 16 5.60 -6.03 -1.74
CA GLN A 16 4.83 -6.83 -2.71
C GLN A 16 3.46 -7.26 -2.17
N ARG A 17 3.35 -7.57 -0.87
CA ARG A 17 2.13 -8.16 -0.30
C ARG A 17 1.20 -7.15 0.38
N ARG A 18 1.70 -6.01 0.84
CA ARG A 18 0.94 -5.06 1.69
C ARG A 18 -0.40 -4.63 1.09
N SER A 19 -0.48 -4.38 -0.21
CA SER A 19 -1.71 -3.91 -0.86
C SER A 19 -2.76 -5.02 -0.95
N ALA A 20 -2.34 -6.23 -1.33
CA ALA A 20 -3.24 -7.39 -1.38
C ALA A 20 -3.74 -7.77 0.02
N SER A 21 -2.87 -7.72 1.04
CA SER A 21 -3.25 -7.92 2.44
C SER A 21 -4.26 -6.88 2.92
N TYR A 22 -4.05 -5.60 2.58
CA TYR A 22 -4.98 -4.53 2.93
C TYR A 22 -6.36 -4.75 2.28
N GLN A 23 -6.41 -5.07 0.98
CA GLN A 23 -7.65 -5.35 0.29
C GLN A 23 -8.39 -6.56 0.88
N ALA A 24 -7.66 -7.63 1.21
CA ALA A 24 -8.23 -8.79 1.88
C ALA A 24 -8.80 -8.42 3.25
N SER A 25 -8.11 -7.58 4.03
CA SER A 25 -8.61 -7.05 5.30
C SER A 25 -9.91 -6.24 5.11
N CYS A 26 -9.97 -5.35 4.12
CA CYS A 26 -11.18 -4.59 3.82
C CYS A 26 -12.35 -5.50 3.47
N ARG A 27 -12.11 -6.60 2.74
CA ARG A 27 -13.17 -7.57 2.40
C ARG A 27 -13.72 -8.28 3.64
N LEU A 28 -12.92 -8.51 4.68
CA LEU A 28 -13.41 -9.05 5.96
C LEU A 28 -14.39 -8.08 6.64
N GLU A 29 -14.21 -6.78 6.44
CA GLU A 29 -15.09 -5.73 6.93
C GLU A 29 -16.26 -5.43 5.97
N GLY A 30 -16.40 -6.18 4.87
CA GLY A 30 -17.44 -6.00 3.87
C GLY A 30 -17.18 -4.87 2.87
N PHE A 31 -16.01 -4.23 2.92
CA PHE A 31 -15.61 -3.21 1.96
C PHE A 31 -14.88 -3.82 0.76
N THR A 32 -15.21 -3.35 -0.44
CA THR A 32 -14.53 -3.75 -1.68
C THR A 32 -13.83 -2.55 -2.31
N PRO A 33 -12.69 -2.09 -1.74
CA PRO A 33 -11.95 -0.98 -2.31
C PRO A 33 -11.47 -1.34 -3.71
N ASN A 34 -11.69 -0.42 -4.64
CA ASN A 34 -11.24 -0.54 -6.01
C ASN A 34 -9.71 -0.61 -6.01
N GLU A 35 -9.14 -1.57 -6.74
CA GLU A 35 -7.72 -1.88 -6.63
C GLU A 35 -6.89 -0.74 -7.23
N ILE A 36 -6.50 0.22 -6.39
CA ILE A 36 -5.60 1.27 -6.83
C ILE A 36 -4.20 0.68 -6.75
N SER A 37 -3.73 0.14 -7.87
CA SER A 37 -2.32 -0.18 -8.11
C SER A 37 -1.51 1.12 -8.17
N VAL A 38 -1.46 1.85 -7.06
CA VAL A 38 -0.58 2.99 -6.92
C VAL A 38 0.80 2.44 -6.59
N LYS A 39 1.75 2.62 -7.51
CA LYS A 39 3.17 2.47 -7.17
C LYS A 39 3.46 3.36 -5.96
N SER A 40 4.30 2.91 -5.03
CA SER A 40 4.50 3.59 -3.74
C SER A 40 4.72 5.10 -3.86
N ASP A 41 5.41 5.51 -4.92
CA ASP A 41 5.85 6.89 -5.13
C ASP A 41 4.70 7.82 -5.57
N ASP A 42 3.66 7.26 -6.17
CA ASP A 42 2.49 8.02 -6.61
C ASP A 42 1.39 8.09 -5.53
N ALA A 43 1.54 7.32 -4.45
CA ALA A 43 0.54 7.20 -3.39
C ALA A 43 0.41 8.50 -2.59
N GLU A 44 1.54 9.14 -2.27
CA GLU A 44 1.55 10.41 -1.54
C GLU A 44 0.94 11.55 -2.37
N THR A 45 1.29 11.62 -3.65
CA THR A 45 0.71 12.60 -4.59
C THR A 45 -0.80 12.38 -4.72
N ARG A 46 -1.25 11.13 -4.87
CA ARG A 46 -2.68 10.81 -4.95
C ARG A 46 -3.42 11.17 -3.67
N LEU A 47 -2.84 10.88 -2.50
CA LEU A 47 -3.39 11.27 -1.20
C LEU A 47 -3.47 12.79 -1.05
N ALA A 48 -2.45 13.53 -1.49
CA ALA A 48 -2.46 15.00 -1.47
C ALA A 48 -3.58 15.57 -2.35
N SER A 49 -3.78 15.01 -3.56
CA SER A 49 -4.91 15.39 -4.43
C SER A 49 -6.26 15.08 -3.79
N LEU A 50 -6.44 13.89 -3.20
CA LEU A 50 -7.69 13.50 -2.55
C LEU A 50 -8.00 14.38 -1.33
N ARG A 51 -6.99 14.71 -0.52
CA ARG A 51 -7.13 15.63 0.62
C ARG A 51 -7.57 17.02 0.17
N ARG A 52 -7.10 17.51 -0.97
CA ARG A 52 -7.56 18.79 -1.55
C ARG A 52 -8.98 18.70 -2.11
N GLN A 53 -9.32 17.57 -2.74
CA GLN A 53 -10.62 17.38 -3.39
C GLN A 53 -11.77 17.21 -2.38
N TYR A 54 -11.52 16.46 -1.31
CA TYR A 54 -12.52 16.14 -0.29
C TYR A 54 -12.28 16.93 1.02
N GLY A 55 -11.38 17.92 0.98
CA GLY A 55 -11.05 18.74 2.14
C GLY A 55 -12.28 19.51 2.64
N LEU A 56 -12.65 19.21 3.89
CA LEU A 56 -13.26 20.15 4.83
C LEU A 56 -12.29 21.29 5.14
#